data_AF-A0A2V7Q6G3-F1
#
_entry.id   AF-A0A2V7Q6G3-F1
#
_cell.length_a   1.000
_cell.length_b   1.000
_cell.length_c   1.000
_cell.angle_alpha   90.00
_cell.angle_beta   90.00
_cell.angle_gamma   90.00
#
_symmetry.space_group_name_H-M   'P 1'
#
loop_
_entity.id
_entity.type
_entity.pdbx_description
1 polymer ?
#
loop_
_entity_poly.entity_id
_entity_poly.type
_entity_poly.pdbx_seq_one_letter_code
_entity_poly.pdbx_strand_id
1 'polypeptide(L)' 'VNVGGADIRTLDDKWTVVTEDGSLSAHFEHTVAVLESGGPPRVLTTAD' A
#
# COMPACT_ATOMS: atom_id res chain seq x y z
N VAL A 1 2.51 2.74 5.66
CA VAL A 1 2.89 2.94 7.08
C VAL A 1 3.14 4.43 7.28
N ASN A 2 2.61 4.97 8.37
CA ASN A 2 2.75 6.38 8.71
C ASN A 2 3.75 6.52 9.85
N VAL A 3 4.49 7.63 9.88
CA VAL A 3 5.37 7.97 11.03
C VAL A 3 4.52 8.37 12.24
N GLY A 4 3.42 9.09 12.01
CA GLY A 4 2.47 9.51 13.04
C GLY A 4 1.22 8.62 13.11
N GLY A 5 0.05 9.25 13.19
CA GLY A 5 -1.25 8.60 13.33
C GLY A 5 -1.76 7.86 12.08
N ALA A 6 -2.79 7.03 12.25
CA ALA A 6 -3.44 6.31 11.16
C ALA A 6 -4.53 7.12 10.44
N ASP A 7 -4.98 8.23 11.05
CA ASP A 7 -6.05 9.06 10.52
C ASP A 7 -5.65 9.75 9.21
N ILE A 8 -6.62 9.87 8.29
CA ILE A 8 -6.43 10.40 6.94
C ILE A 8 -7.55 11.35 6.54
N ARG A 9 -7.29 12.16 5.51
CA ARG A 9 -8.34 12.92 4.81
C ARG A 9 -8.10 12.93 3.30
N THR A 10 -9.17 12.96 2.53
CA THR A 10 -9.13 13.14 1.07
C THR A 10 -9.22 14.62 0.73
N LEU A 11 -8.36 15.11 -0.15
CA LEU A 11 -8.36 16.51 -0.59
C LEU A 11 -9.51 16.81 -1.55
N ASP A 12 -9.68 18.10 -1.88
CA ASP A 12 -10.78 18.57 -2.72
C ASP A 12 -10.73 18.04 -4.16
N ASP A 13 -9.55 17.61 -4.63
CA ASP A 13 -9.36 16.92 -5.90
C ASP A 13 -10.01 15.52 -5.96
N LYS A 14 -10.48 15.00 -4.82
CA LYS A 14 -11.13 13.70 -4.66
C LYS A 14 -10.23 12.49 -4.91
N TRP A 15 -8.92 12.69 -4.94
CA TRP A 15 -7.93 11.63 -5.20
C TRP A 15 -6.82 11.61 -4.16
N THR A 16 -6.26 12.76 -3.83
CA THR A 16 -5.10 12.83 -2.95
C THR A 16 -5.53 12.49 -1.52
N VAL A 17 -4.99 11.40 -0.98
CA VAL A 17 -5.15 11.02 0.42
C VAL A 17 -3.90 11.45 1.18
N VAL A 18 -4.08 12.23 2.24
CA VAL A 18 -3.00 12.70 3.13
C VAL A 18 -3.25 12.23 4.56
N THR A 19 -2.17 12.07 5.33
CA THR A 19 -2.26 11.88 6.78
C THR A 19 -2.89 13.11 7.43
N GLU A 20 -3.77 12.91 8.40
CA GLU A 20 -4.47 14.02 9.06
C GLU A 20 -3.49 14.89 9.87
N ASP A 21 -2.44 14.29 10.43
CA ASP A 21 -1.39 14.97 11.19
C ASP A 21 -0.25 15.56 10.33
N GLY A 22 -0.29 15.36 9.01
CA GLY A 22 0.74 15.86 8.07
C GLY A 22 2.09 15.14 8.14
N SER A 23 2.21 14.06 8.91
CA SER A 23 3.43 13.25 9.00
C SER A 23 3.70 12.44 7.72
N LEU A 24 4.95 12.00 7.53
CA LEU A 24 5.35 11.21 6.36
C LEU A 24 4.65 9.84 6.33
N SER A 25 4.36 9.37 5.11
CA SER A 25 3.83 8.03 4.84
C SER A 25 4.61 7.34 3.73
N ALA A 26 4.67 6.00 3.79
CA ALA A 26 5.26 5.15 2.77
C ALA A 26 4.36 3.96 2.47
N HIS A 27 4.33 3.53 1.20
CA HIS A 27 3.58 2.38 0.72
C HIS A 27 4.45 1.55 -0.24
N PHE A 28 4.27 0.23 -0.21
CA PHE A 28 4.85 -0.71 -1.17
C PHE A 28 3.77 -1.68 -1.60
N GLU A 29 3.81 -2.10 -2.86
CA GLU A 29 2.81 -2.99 -3.45
C GLU A 29 3.49 -4.15 -4.19
N HIS A 30 2.90 -5.33 -4.05
CA HIS A 30 3.16 -6.46 -4.93
C HIS A 30 1.86 -7.12 -5.37
N THR A 31 1.85 -7.61 -6.61
CA THR A 31 0.81 -8.53 -7.09
C THR A 31 1.25 -9.96 -6.81
N VAL A 32 0.38 -10.79 -6.22
CA VAL A 32 0.69 -12.18 -5.84
C VAL A 32 -0.29 -13.13 -6.52
N ALA A 33 0.25 -14.16 -7.19
CA ALA A 33 -0.54 -15.28 -7.70
C ALA A 33 -0.61 -16.41 -6.67
N VAL A 34 -1.83 -16.84 -6.37
CA VAL A 34 -2.09 -18.07 -5.62
C VAL A 34 -2.11 -19.23 -6.61
N LEU A 35 -1.32 -20.28 -6.33
CA LEU A 35 -1.16 -21.44 -7.22
C LEU A 35 -1.98 -22.64 -6.74
N GLU A 36 -2.30 -23.53 -7.67
CA GLU A 36 -3.01 -24.77 -7.37
C GLU A 36 -2.18 -25.71 -6.46
N SER A 37 -2.87 -26.69 -5.86
CA SER A 37 -2.27 -27.78 -5.06
C SER A 37 -1.39 -27.34 -3.88
N GLY A 38 -1.59 -26.13 -3.36
CA GLY A 38 -0.79 -25.61 -2.24
C GLY A 38 0.65 -25.26 -2.62
N GLY A 39 0.94 -25.08 -3.91
CA GLY A 39 2.21 -24.54 -4.36
C GLY A 39 2.50 -23.17 -3.71
N PRO A 40 3.78 -22.78 -3.57
CA PRO A 40 4.12 -21.52 -2.94
C PRO A 40 3.51 -20.33 -3.71
N PRO A 41 3.03 -19.28 -3.02
CA PRO A 41 2.56 -18.08 -3.70
C PRO A 41 3.70 -17.47 -4.51
N ARG A 42 3.36 -16.96 -5.70
CA ARG A 42 4.34 -16.30 -6.58
C ARG A 42 4.12 -14.80 -6.55
N VAL A 43 5.16 -14.06 -6.20
CA VAL A 43 5.17 -12.60 -6.36
C VAL A 43 5.42 -12.28 -7.85
N LEU A 44 4.49 -11.55 -8.48
CA LEU A 44 4.50 -11.26 -9.91
C LEU A 44 5.23 -9.95 -10.26
N THR A 45 5.40 -9.05 -9.29
CA THR A 45 5.97 -7.72 -9.50
C THR A 45 7.22 -7.48 -8.63
N THR A 46 8.06 -8.50 -8.46
CA THR A 46 9.34 -8.37 -7.75
C THR A 46 10.26 -7.38 -8.48
N ALA A 47 11.19 -6.75 -7.75
CA ALA A 47 12.33 -6.11 -8.39
C ALA A 47 13.20 -7.16 -9.08
N ASP A 48 13.90 -6.76 -10.14
CA ASP A 48 14.89 -7.58 -10.86
C ASP A 48 16.18 -7.78 -10.04
#